data_AF-A0A0W8G2V4-F1
#
_entry.id   AF-A0A0W8G2V4-F1
#
_cell.length_a   1.000
_cell.length_b   1.000
_cell.length_c   1.000
_cell.angle_alpha   90.00
_cell.angle_beta   90.00
_cell.angle_gamma   90.00
#
_symmetry.space_group_name_H-M   'P 1'
#
loop_
_entity.id
_entity.type
_entity.pdbx_description
1 polymer ?
#
loop_
_entity_poly.entity_id
_entity_poly.type
_entity_poly.pdbx_seq_one_letter_code
_entity_poly.pdbx_strand_id
1 'polypeptide(L)'
;MTFAAKLLGRVLAVLFVAALFPAAAFAQQCQTFTTDNSAQWGSNKNQTFSYTRRVQVFNNCADAAQVLMTTPDDPLSRALLSKSYTTSGGGDTKQFVQGLTDQNIYVLARVVSGATQTYTVAPGATEHFCLPDAGAASGNLKFVFGCTQFDSGNTGLPMNCLIGSDPGRTSNGMDTLFEFTSGCKYWGTAQQNQCTYNPSKPSEKLQTPDYFDTSAVTAYSIPMNISIFDPAHPSSPTGWQTYGCSYPGRDLIADLGSCPKEDTTTISSEYTNVCTPPSSNNFNLLLSNTNPGMTQYKTACIAFNNWRALFGPQPGYTGCNVAMSATPANTPKPTPNVADYYGCSLLPYAGWDAYAKKCLTPGCGGPQCAVGPDGTQGVYSMSKVAQGKGVPYMNYVKTLKATGNEVYTWMFDDGVGTLQCNKWGSSVKVTLCPGQAGQKPYDTANQKWSYNAATNRCVVNTAGTYTTQIACMAAKAKYGCASETVSKLDSDNPGYIAKAQLNYCKPLDPSAVTPSQLAAGVSLAQCQKSPCQQTGKLSTPHTPAANLLLNDQ
;
A
#
# COMPACT_ATOMS: atom_id res chain seq x y z
N MET A 1 -69.57 -36.20 -16.86
CA MET A 1 -68.51 -35.40 -17.53
C MET A 1 -67.44 -35.05 -16.48
N THR A 2 -66.16 -35.25 -16.84
CA THR A 2 -64.90 -34.77 -16.21
C THR A 2 -64.67 -35.19 -14.74
N PHE A 3 -63.74 -36.07 -14.34
CA PHE A 3 -62.38 -36.42 -14.80
C PHE A 3 -61.43 -35.21 -15.00
N ALA A 4 -61.41 -34.29 -14.04
CA ALA A 4 -60.35 -33.27 -13.91
C ALA A 4 -60.34 -32.65 -12.50
N ALA A 5 -59.96 -33.39 -11.45
CA ALA A 5 -59.82 -32.81 -10.11
C ALA A 5 -58.88 -33.58 -9.15
N LYS A 6 -57.84 -34.26 -9.64
CA LYS A 6 -56.83 -34.93 -8.78
C LYS A 6 -55.39 -34.83 -9.26
N LEU A 7 -55.05 -33.77 -10.01
CA LEU A 7 -53.70 -33.56 -10.52
C LEU A 7 -53.23 -32.10 -10.37
N LEU A 8 -53.31 -31.52 -9.17
CA LEU A 8 -52.74 -30.18 -8.93
C LEU A 8 -52.32 -29.95 -7.47
N GLY A 9 -51.63 -30.92 -6.88
CA GLY A 9 -51.23 -30.84 -5.46
C GLY A 9 -49.83 -31.33 -5.11
N ARG A 10 -48.96 -31.64 -6.08
CA ARG A 10 -47.59 -32.15 -5.82
C ARG A 10 -46.57 -31.73 -6.90
N VAL A 11 -46.50 -30.44 -7.21
CA VAL A 11 -45.34 -29.86 -7.90
C VAL A 11 -44.87 -28.66 -7.09
N LEU A 12 -44.20 -28.93 -5.97
CA LEU A 12 -43.36 -27.97 -5.28
C LEU A 12 -42.39 -28.77 -4.39
N ALA A 13 -41.11 -28.36 -4.40
CA ALA A 13 -39.97 -28.95 -3.68
C ALA A 13 -39.28 -30.15 -4.34
N VAL A 14 -38.72 -29.95 -5.54
CA VAL A 14 -37.37 -30.47 -5.81
C VAL A 14 -36.39 -29.40 -5.33
N LEU A 15 -36.11 -29.42 -4.02
CA LEU A 15 -34.93 -28.75 -3.49
C LEU A 15 -33.72 -29.45 -4.09
N PHE A 16 -32.95 -28.74 -4.91
CA PHE A 16 -31.54 -29.02 -5.10
C PHE A 16 -30.85 -28.87 -3.74
N VAL A 17 -30.82 -29.94 -2.96
CA VAL A 17 -29.79 -30.12 -1.93
C VAL A 17 -28.53 -30.51 -2.69
N ALA A 18 -27.88 -29.53 -3.32
CA ALA A 18 -26.46 -29.65 -3.57
C ALA A 18 -25.81 -29.67 -2.19
N ALA A 19 -25.53 -30.87 -1.69
CA ALA A 19 -24.71 -31.05 -0.51
C ALA A 19 -23.37 -30.38 -0.79
N LEU A 20 -23.19 -29.19 -0.22
CA LEU A 20 -21.91 -28.52 -0.02
C LEU A 20 -21.10 -29.45 0.88
N PHE A 21 -20.43 -30.44 0.29
CA PHE A 21 -19.29 -31.03 0.96
C PHE A 21 -18.26 -29.91 1.09
N PRO A 22 -17.87 -29.50 2.31
CA PRO A 22 -16.71 -28.63 2.45
C PRO A 22 -15.56 -29.39 1.82
N ALA A 23 -14.99 -28.84 0.75
CA ALA A 23 -13.74 -29.33 0.19
C ALA A 23 -12.78 -29.49 1.38
N ALA A 24 -12.28 -30.70 1.60
CA ALA A 24 -11.30 -30.95 2.65
C ALA A 24 -10.15 -29.96 2.42
N ALA A 25 -10.04 -28.96 3.29
CA ALA A 25 -8.98 -27.97 3.21
C ALA A 25 -7.69 -28.71 3.54
N PHE A 26 -6.96 -29.14 2.52
CA PHE A 26 -5.60 -29.61 2.69
C PHE A 26 -4.82 -28.46 3.34
N ALA A 27 -4.40 -28.67 4.59
CA ALA A 27 -3.61 -27.67 5.29
C ALA A 27 -2.29 -27.48 4.53
N GLN A 28 -2.12 -26.32 3.89
CA GLN A 28 -0.93 -25.96 3.13
C GLN A 28 0.35 -26.00 4.00
N GLN A 29 1.20 -27.01 3.88
CA GLN A 29 2.42 -27.11 4.69
C GLN A 29 3.56 -26.29 4.09
N CYS A 30 4.26 -25.51 4.92
CA CYS A 30 5.49 -24.85 4.50
C CYS A 30 6.63 -25.86 4.47
N GLN A 31 7.34 -25.93 3.35
CA GLN A 31 8.46 -26.85 3.17
C GLN A 31 9.78 -26.26 3.66
N THR A 32 10.76 -27.14 3.85
CA THR A 32 12.17 -26.77 3.94
C THR A 32 12.79 -26.72 2.55
N PHE A 33 13.73 -25.82 2.32
CA PHE A 33 14.49 -25.73 1.08
C PHE A 33 15.99 -25.87 1.37
N THR A 34 16.65 -26.83 0.74
CA THR A 34 18.11 -26.99 0.82
C THR A 34 18.75 -26.36 -0.40
N THR A 35 19.65 -25.41 -0.19
CA THR A 35 20.40 -24.77 -1.27
C THR A 35 21.39 -25.73 -1.90
N ASP A 36 21.65 -25.54 -3.19
CA ASP A 36 22.70 -26.27 -3.91
C ASP A 36 24.04 -25.50 -3.83
N ASN A 37 25.02 -25.90 -4.66
CA ASN A 37 26.33 -25.29 -4.72
C ASN A 37 26.41 -24.02 -5.61
N SER A 38 25.26 -23.53 -6.11
CA SER A 38 25.21 -22.37 -7.01
C SER A 38 25.76 -21.10 -6.35
N ALA A 39 26.34 -20.22 -7.18
CA ALA A 39 26.96 -18.98 -6.70
C ALA A 39 25.96 -18.02 -6.03
N GLN A 40 24.68 -18.04 -6.43
CA GLN A 40 23.61 -17.21 -5.87
C GLN A 40 23.39 -17.39 -4.36
N TRP A 41 23.85 -18.50 -3.78
CA TRP A 41 23.70 -18.78 -2.35
C TRP A 41 24.83 -18.21 -1.49
N GLY A 42 25.91 -17.70 -2.12
CA GLY A 42 27.04 -17.12 -1.41
C GLY A 42 27.63 -18.08 -0.36
N SER A 43 27.66 -17.64 0.90
CA SER A 43 28.11 -18.43 2.05
C SER A 43 27.09 -19.46 2.54
N ASN A 44 25.88 -19.49 1.99
CA ASN A 44 24.77 -20.36 2.43
C ASN A 44 24.62 -21.60 1.53
N LYS A 45 25.70 -22.11 0.92
CA LYS A 45 25.65 -23.34 0.09
C LYS A 45 25.37 -24.57 0.95
N ASN A 46 24.52 -25.48 0.47
CA ASN A 46 24.08 -26.69 1.20
C ASN A 46 23.40 -26.41 2.55
N GLN A 47 22.89 -25.19 2.74
CA GLN A 47 22.13 -24.82 3.93
C GLN A 47 20.66 -25.17 3.73
N THR A 48 20.04 -25.74 4.76
CA THR A 48 18.60 -26.00 4.78
C THR A 48 17.87 -24.86 5.46
N PHE A 49 16.96 -24.23 4.72
CA PHE A 49 16.10 -23.14 5.17
C PHE A 49 14.72 -23.69 5.53
N SER A 50 14.27 -23.38 6.75
CA SER A 50 12.87 -23.60 7.14
C SER A 50 12.01 -22.43 6.72
N TYR A 51 10.74 -22.70 6.40
CA TYR A 51 9.78 -21.67 6.05
C TYR A 51 8.55 -21.78 6.96
N THR A 52 7.99 -20.64 7.34
CA THR A 52 6.78 -20.56 8.18
C THR A 52 5.70 -19.73 7.50
N ARG A 53 4.42 -20.03 7.75
CA ARG A 53 3.27 -19.26 7.20
C ARG A 53 3.27 -17.85 7.80
N ARG A 54 3.67 -16.86 7.00
CA ARG A 54 3.83 -15.48 7.47
C ARG A 54 2.95 -14.47 6.74
N VAL A 55 2.46 -14.77 5.54
CA VAL A 55 1.53 -13.88 4.83
C VAL A 55 0.27 -14.64 4.46
N GLN A 56 -0.89 -14.04 4.71
CA GLN A 56 -2.18 -14.49 4.20
C GLN A 56 -2.75 -13.42 3.29
N VAL A 57 -3.13 -13.78 2.06
CA VAL A 57 -3.87 -12.88 1.17
C VAL A 57 -5.32 -13.35 1.13
N PHE A 58 -6.23 -12.53 1.64
CA PHE A 58 -7.66 -12.73 1.54
C PHE A 58 -8.24 -11.83 0.44
N ASN A 59 -8.85 -12.43 -0.58
CA ASN A 59 -9.49 -11.66 -1.65
C ASN A 59 -10.96 -11.38 -1.32
N ASN A 60 -11.29 -10.18 -0.83
CA ASN A 60 -12.67 -9.75 -0.58
C ASN A 60 -13.28 -8.99 -1.77
N CYS A 61 -12.53 -8.81 -2.85
CA CYS A 61 -13.01 -8.18 -4.08
C CYS A 61 -14.00 -9.10 -4.81
N ALA A 62 -14.78 -8.54 -5.74
CA ALA A 62 -15.71 -9.31 -6.55
C ALA A 62 -15.03 -10.19 -7.61
N ASP A 63 -13.82 -9.81 -8.04
CA ASP A 63 -13.08 -10.47 -9.11
C ASP A 63 -11.88 -11.24 -8.56
N ALA A 64 -11.45 -12.28 -9.29
CA ALA A 64 -10.31 -13.08 -8.87
C ALA A 64 -8.99 -12.30 -9.00
N ALA A 65 -8.09 -12.52 -8.04
CA ALA A 65 -6.81 -11.84 -7.92
C ALA A 65 -5.66 -12.64 -8.51
N GLN A 66 -4.91 -12.07 -9.44
CA GLN A 66 -3.57 -12.57 -9.74
C GLN A 66 -2.57 -11.93 -8.78
N VAL A 67 -1.64 -12.74 -8.29
CA VAL A 67 -0.61 -12.32 -7.35
C VAL A 67 0.71 -12.31 -8.08
N LEU A 68 1.41 -11.17 -8.04
CA LEU A 68 2.77 -11.06 -8.50
C LEU A 68 3.66 -10.66 -7.33
N MET A 69 4.86 -11.19 -7.33
CA MET A 69 5.89 -10.87 -6.36
C MET A 69 7.06 -10.22 -7.08
N THR A 70 7.53 -9.09 -6.57
CA THR A 70 8.77 -8.47 -7.00
C THR A 70 9.82 -8.62 -5.90
N THR A 71 11.02 -9.06 -6.26
CA THR A 71 12.15 -9.24 -5.35
C THR A 71 13.17 -8.13 -5.55
N PRO A 72 14.05 -7.84 -4.57
CA PRO A 72 15.18 -6.95 -4.76
C PRO A 72 16.16 -7.55 -5.77
N ASP A 73 17.08 -6.72 -6.23
CA ASP A 73 18.21 -7.17 -7.04
C ASP A 73 19.34 -7.83 -6.20
N ASP A 74 18.95 -8.55 -5.16
CA ASP A 74 19.83 -9.36 -4.33
C ASP A 74 19.62 -10.85 -4.66
N PRO A 75 20.63 -11.56 -5.19
CA PRO A 75 20.48 -12.95 -5.63
C PRO A 75 19.98 -13.91 -4.53
N LEU A 76 20.45 -13.76 -3.28
CA LEU A 76 20.03 -14.64 -2.19
C LEU A 76 18.56 -14.41 -1.81
N SER A 77 18.18 -13.15 -1.56
CA SER A 77 16.82 -12.79 -1.18
C SER A 77 15.85 -13.15 -2.30
N ARG A 78 16.18 -12.85 -3.56
CA ARG A 78 15.40 -13.28 -4.73
C ARG A 78 15.19 -14.78 -4.76
N ALA A 79 16.26 -15.56 -4.62
CA ALA A 79 16.17 -17.01 -4.71
C ALA A 79 15.36 -17.62 -3.55
N LEU A 80 15.53 -17.12 -2.31
CA LEU A 80 14.73 -17.56 -1.16
C LEU A 80 13.25 -17.16 -1.28
N LEU A 81 12.98 -15.93 -1.75
CA LEU A 81 11.62 -15.43 -1.91
C LEU A 81 10.87 -16.16 -3.01
N SER A 82 11.54 -16.55 -4.11
CA SER A 82 10.94 -17.39 -5.15
C SER A 82 10.40 -18.73 -4.62
N LYS A 83 10.88 -19.18 -3.45
CA LYS A 83 10.42 -20.39 -2.75
C LYS A 83 9.35 -20.12 -1.70
N SER A 84 8.80 -18.90 -1.63
CA SER A 84 7.81 -18.48 -0.62
C SER A 84 6.43 -19.13 -0.74
N TYR A 85 6.32 -20.17 -1.56
CA TYR A 85 5.08 -20.87 -1.83
C TYR A 85 5.34 -22.37 -1.90
N THR A 86 4.59 -23.18 -1.12
CA THR A 86 4.58 -24.65 -1.30
C THR A 86 3.24 -25.29 -0.92
N THR A 87 2.88 -26.34 -1.66
CA THR A 87 2.01 -27.45 -1.24
C THR A 87 2.76 -28.76 -1.51
N SER A 88 2.94 -29.61 -0.49
CA SER A 88 3.23 -31.04 -0.69
C SER A 88 1.94 -31.84 -0.61
N GLY A 89 1.66 -32.61 -1.67
CA GLY A 89 0.62 -33.65 -1.63
C GLY A 89 0.03 -33.97 -2.99
N GLY A 90 0.77 -34.73 -3.82
CA GLY A 90 0.21 -35.60 -4.88
C GLY A 90 -0.70 -35.01 -5.96
N GLY A 91 -0.86 -33.69 -6.04
CA GLY A 91 -1.70 -32.98 -7.00
C GLY A 91 -1.14 -31.60 -7.31
N ASP A 92 -1.91 -30.81 -8.05
CA ASP A 92 -1.58 -29.50 -8.61
C ASP A 92 -0.77 -28.62 -7.65
N THR A 93 0.50 -28.39 -7.99
CA THR A 93 1.42 -27.60 -7.18
C THR A 93 1.33 -26.15 -7.61
N LYS A 94 1.08 -25.21 -6.70
CA LYS A 94 1.25 -23.79 -7.04
C LYS A 94 2.69 -23.38 -6.74
N GLN A 95 3.21 -22.41 -7.50
CA GLN A 95 4.55 -21.86 -7.31
C GLN A 95 4.65 -20.45 -7.89
N PHE A 96 5.65 -19.69 -7.45
CA PHE A 96 6.04 -18.46 -8.12
C PHE A 96 6.90 -18.78 -9.34
N VAL A 97 6.39 -18.46 -10.53
CA VAL A 97 7.10 -18.64 -11.80
C VAL A 97 7.70 -17.29 -12.20
N GLN A 98 9.00 -17.31 -12.52
CA GLN A 98 9.73 -16.12 -12.93
C GLN A 98 9.20 -15.59 -14.27
N GLY A 99 9.12 -14.26 -14.40
CA GLY A 99 8.90 -13.59 -15.66
C GLY A 99 10.06 -13.83 -16.62
N LEU A 100 9.76 -13.91 -17.91
CA LEU A 100 10.73 -14.27 -18.94
C LEU A 100 11.74 -13.14 -19.25
N THR A 101 11.39 -11.88 -18.97
CA THR A 101 12.20 -10.70 -19.30
C THR A 101 12.73 -9.95 -18.09
N ASP A 102 12.25 -10.29 -16.89
CA ASP A 102 12.67 -9.65 -15.64
C ASP A 102 12.88 -10.71 -14.57
N GLN A 103 14.13 -10.86 -14.17
CA GLN A 103 14.52 -11.85 -13.18
C GLN A 103 13.93 -11.60 -11.79
N ASN A 104 13.49 -10.38 -11.52
CA ASN A 104 12.97 -9.94 -10.22
C ASN A 104 11.45 -10.02 -10.12
N ILE A 105 10.73 -10.35 -11.20
CA ILE A 105 9.27 -10.45 -11.20
C ILE A 105 8.85 -11.91 -11.27
N TYR A 106 7.93 -12.30 -10.38
CA TYR A 106 7.35 -13.63 -10.34
C TYR A 106 5.82 -13.54 -10.34
N VAL A 107 5.15 -14.49 -10.99
CA VAL A 107 3.70 -14.65 -10.96
C VAL A 107 3.33 -15.93 -10.24
N LEU A 108 2.32 -15.88 -9.36
CA LEU A 108 1.78 -17.08 -8.75
C LEU A 108 1.03 -17.90 -9.81
N ALA A 109 1.46 -19.13 -10.02
CA ALA A 109 0.93 -20.03 -11.03
C ALA A 109 0.64 -21.40 -10.44
N ARG A 110 -0.20 -22.17 -11.13
CA ARG A 110 -0.52 -23.57 -10.84
C ARG A 110 0.24 -24.44 -11.84
N VAL A 111 0.92 -25.47 -11.38
CA VAL A 111 1.66 -26.42 -12.20
C VAL A 111 0.93 -27.74 -12.18
N VAL A 112 0.49 -28.18 -13.35
CA VAL A 112 -0.25 -29.42 -13.54
C VAL A 112 0.51 -30.26 -14.53
N SER A 113 1.03 -31.41 -14.09
CA SER A 113 1.84 -32.32 -14.92
C SER A 113 3.02 -31.61 -15.62
N GLY A 114 3.67 -30.67 -14.94
CA GLY A 114 4.80 -29.88 -15.47
C GLY A 114 4.40 -28.67 -16.32
N ALA A 115 3.12 -28.50 -16.67
CA ALA A 115 2.65 -27.33 -17.38
C ALA A 115 2.25 -26.20 -16.41
N THR A 116 2.81 -25.01 -16.61
CA THR A 116 2.44 -23.79 -15.89
C THR A 116 1.10 -23.26 -16.41
N GLN A 117 0.14 -23.11 -15.52
CA GLN A 117 -1.16 -22.51 -15.73
C GLN A 117 -1.32 -21.28 -14.84
N THR A 118 -2.04 -20.28 -15.33
CA THR A 118 -2.44 -19.12 -14.54
C THR A 118 -3.14 -19.55 -13.26
N TYR A 119 -2.73 -18.97 -12.13
CA TYR A 119 -3.46 -19.11 -10.88
C TYR A 119 -4.03 -17.77 -10.43
N THR A 120 -5.25 -17.81 -9.88
CA THR A 120 -5.90 -16.66 -9.28
C THR A 120 -6.47 -17.02 -7.92
N VAL A 121 -6.40 -16.08 -6.97
CA VAL A 121 -7.09 -16.17 -5.68
C VAL A 121 -8.54 -15.76 -5.92
N ALA A 122 -9.46 -16.72 -5.87
CA ALA A 122 -10.87 -16.49 -6.13
C ALA A 122 -11.50 -15.50 -5.13
N PRO A 123 -12.60 -14.83 -5.48
CA PRO A 123 -13.39 -14.04 -4.53
C PRO A 123 -13.77 -14.87 -3.29
N GLY A 124 -13.55 -14.31 -2.10
CA GLY A 124 -13.77 -14.97 -0.81
C GLY A 124 -12.72 -16.03 -0.43
N ALA A 125 -11.71 -16.28 -1.26
CA ALA A 125 -10.65 -17.24 -0.95
C ALA A 125 -9.49 -16.59 -0.17
N THR A 126 -8.78 -17.42 0.59
CA THR A 126 -7.53 -17.05 1.25
C THR A 126 -6.39 -17.87 0.68
N GLU A 127 -5.27 -17.23 0.38
CA GLU A 127 -4.02 -17.85 -0.03
C GLU A 127 -2.95 -17.61 1.03
N HIS A 128 -2.13 -18.62 1.33
CA HIS A 128 -1.04 -18.49 2.30
C HIS A 128 0.31 -18.50 1.60
N PHE A 129 1.22 -17.66 2.09
CA PHE A 129 2.62 -17.63 1.69
C PHE A 129 3.51 -17.93 2.88
N CYS A 130 4.52 -18.74 2.61
CA CYS A 130 5.52 -19.13 3.58
C CYS A 130 6.76 -18.26 3.36
N LEU A 131 7.32 -17.64 4.40
CA LEU A 131 8.54 -16.85 4.26
C LEU A 131 9.70 -17.54 4.98
N PRO A 132 10.95 -17.38 4.52
CA PRO A 132 12.12 -18.11 5.05
C PRO A 132 12.46 -17.65 6.47
N ASP A 133 12.56 -18.58 7.40
CA ASP A 133 12.83 -18.29 8.81
C ASP A 133 14.21 -17.65 9.06
N ALA A 134 15.18 -17.94 8.20
CA ALA A 134 16.49 -17.31 8.20
C ALA A 134 16.47 -15.84 7.74
N GLY A 135 15.33 -15.37 7.26
CA GLY A 135 15.11 -14.05 6.73
C GLY A 135 15.45 -13.92 5.25
N ALA A 136 14.85 -12.91 4.63
CA ALA A 136 15.08 -12.47 3.25
C ALA A 136 14.69 -11.00 3.20
N ALA A 137 15.64 -10.17 2.77
CA ALA A 137 15.47 -8.74 2.74
C ALA A 137 14.60 -8.34 1.55
N SER A 138 13.63 -7.45 1.80
CA SER A 138 12.79 -6.77 0.81
C SER A 138 12.01 -7.69 -0.14
N GLY A 139 10.73 -7.43 -0.33
CA GLY A 139 9.92 -8.16 -1.29
C GLY A 139 8.54 -7.54 -1.32
N ASN A 140 7.94 -7.41 -2.50
CA ASN A 140 6.65 -6.75 -2.62
C ASN A 140 5.68 -7.69 -3.33
N LEU A 141 4.45 -7.78 -2.82
CA LEU A 141 3.33 -8.36 -3.53
C LEU A 141 2.54 -7.25 -4.18
N LYS A 142 2.19 -7.46 -5.45
CA LYS A 142 1.23 -6.66 -6.18
C LYS A 142 0.10 -7.55 -6.70
N PHE A 143 -1.04 -6.95 -6.94
CA PHE A 143 -2.24 -7.64 -7.36
C PHE A 143 -2.78 -7.00 -8.64
N VAL A 144 -3.35 -7.82 -9.52
CA VAL A 144 -4.02 -7.35 -10.75
C VAL A 144 -5.32 -8.12 -10.94
N PHE A 145 -6.37 -7.45 -11.45
CA PHE A 145 -7.69 -8.06 -11.69
C PHE A 145 -8.12 -7.96 -13.14
N GLY A 146 -8.98 -8.90 -13.55
CA GLY A 146 -9.67 -8.84 -14.84
C GLY A 146 -8.74 -8.98 -16.06
N CYS A 147 -7.57 -9.58 -15.90
CA CYS A 147 -6.63 -9.80 -16.99
C CYS A 147 -7.18 -10.83 -17.97
N THR A 148 -7.20 -10.47 -19.25
CA THR A 148 -7.80 -11.30 -20.32
C THR A 148 -6.77 -12.09 -21.10
N GLN A 149 -5.47 -11.84 -20.89
CA GLN A 149 -4.38 -12.47 -21.64
C GLN A 149 -3.17 -12.78 -20.74
N PHE A 150 -2.29 -13.63 -21.26
CA PHE A 150 -0.93 -13.86 -20.75
C PHE A 150 0.05 -13.64 -21.89
N ASP A 151 1.18 -13.00 -21.60
CA ASP A 151 2.22 -12.72 -22.58
C ASP A 151 3.09 -13.94 -22.87
N SER A 152 2.49 -15.04 -23.31
CA SER A 152 3.16 -16.34 -23.46
C SER A 152 4.35 -16.32 -24.44
N GLY A 153 4.44 -15.31 -25.30
CA GLY A 153 5.53 -15.15 -26.28
C GLY A 153 6.67 -14.21 -25.85
N ASN A 154 6.55 -13.50 -24.72
CA ASN A 154 7.56 -12.52 -24.32
C ASN A 154 7.82 -12.49 -22.82
N THR A 155 6.92 -11.96 -21.98
CA THR A 155 7.17 -11.80 -20.53
C THR A 155 6.65 -12.96 -19.67
N GLY A 156 5.70 -13.76 -20.17
CA GLY A 156 5.04 -14.81 -19.39
C GLY A 156 4.12 -14.30 -18.28
N LEU A 157 3.82 -12.99 -18.27
CA LEU A 157 3.05 -12.32 -17.23
C LEU A 157 1.60 -12.03 -17.70
N PRO A 158 0.66 -11.81 -16.78
CA PRO A 158 -0.70 -11.40 -17.15
C PRO A 158 -0.72 -10.09 -17.94
N MET A 159 -1.74 -9.89 -18.78
CA MET A 159 -1.89 -8.68 -19.59
C MET A 159 -3.36 -8.29 -19.75
N ASN A 160 -3.57 -7.07 -20.24
CA ASN A 160 -4.87 -6.48 -20.49
C ASN A 160 -5.73 -6.56 -19.22
N CYS A 161 -5.13 -6.17 -18.10
CA CYS A 161 -5.80 -6.14 -16.81
C CYS A 161 -6.76 -4.96 -16.72
N LEU A 162 -7.88 -5.12 -15.99
CA LEU A 162 -8.84 -4.05 -15.74
C LEU A 162 -8.29 -3.03 -14.74
N ILE A 163 -7.50 -3.52 -13.78
CA ILE A 163 -6.86 -2.74 -12.73
C ILE A 163 -5.47 -3.30 -12.41
N GLY A 164 -4.58 -2.40 -12.00
CA GLY A 164 -3.17 -2.69 -11.80
C GLY A 164 -2.37 -2.62 -13.09
N SER A 165 -1.07 -2.40 -12.96
CA SER A 165 -0.17 -2.19 -14.09
C SER A 165 0.11 -3.50 -14.81
N ASP A 166 -0.05 -3.52 -16.14
CA ASP A 166 0.33 -4.66 -16.98
C ASP A 166 1.84 -4.91 -16.78
N PRO A 167 2.22 -6.02 -16.13
CA PRO A 167 3.60 -6.31 -15.78
C PRO A 167 4.48 -6.38 -17.04
N GLY A 168 5.63 -5.69 -17.02
CA GLY A 168 6.59 -5.70 -18.12
C GLY A 168 6.21 -4.88 -19.35
N ARG A 169 5.04 -4.20 -19.38
CA ARG A 169 4.61 -3.35 -20.50
C ARG A 169 4.33 -1.90 -20.14
N THR A 170 3.92 -1.62 -18.91
CA THR A 170 3.65 -0.25 -18.46
C THR A 170 4.89 0.34 -17.76
N SER A 171 5.47 1.39 -18.35
CA SER A 171 6.74 2.00 -17.92
C SER A 171 6.71 2.70 -16.55
N ASN A 172 5.56 2.77 -15.90
CA ASN A 172 5.36 3.73 -14.81
C ASN A 172 5.27 3.09 -13.42
N GLY A 173 5.21 1.74 -13.30
CA GLY A 173 5.26 1.05 -12.01
C GLY A 173 4.15 1.46 -11.01
N MET A 174 2.95 1.75 -11.50
CA MET A 174 1.86 2.38 -10.74
C MET A 174 0.92 1.33 -10.15
N ASP A 175 1.26 0.81 -8.98
CA ASP A 175 0.47 -0.17 -8.25
C ASP A 175 0.46 0.12 -6.75
N THR A 176 -0.60 -0.32 -6.09
CA THR A 176 -0.52 -0.53 -4.64
C THR A 176 0.28 -1.78 -4.36
N LEU A 177 1.26 -1.65 -3.47
CA LEU A 177 2.16 -2.71 -3.08
C LEU A 177 1.91 -3.12 -1.64
N PHE A 178 1.99 -4.41 -1.36
CA PHE A 178 2.24 -4.90 -0.01
C PHE A 178 3.72 -5.26 0.07
N GLU A 179 4.46 -4.55 0.90
CA GLU A 179 5.90 -4.71 1.04
C GLU A 179 6.20 -5.49 2.32
N PHE A 180 7.19 -6.37 2.24
CA PHE A 180 7.60 -7.17 3.37
C PHE A 180 9.11 -7.38 3.36
N THR A 181 9.72 -7.29 4.54
CA THR A 181 11.03 -7.89 4.80
C THR A 181 10.83 -8.96 5.83
N SER A 182 11.27 -10.15 5.49
CA SER A 182 11.20 -11.28 6.39
C SER A 182 12.48 -11.28 7.22
N GLY A 183 12.36 -10.97 8.51
CA GLY A 183 13.45 -10.95 9.46
C GLY A 183 13.98 -12.34 9.77
N CYS A 184 15.21 -12.43 10.26
CA CYS A 184 15.82 -13.66 10.72
C CYS A 184 15.37 -14.06 12.14
N LYS A 185 14.55 -15.10 12.27
CA LYS A 185 14.09 -15.58 13.58
C LYS A 185 15.19 -16.10 14.51
N TYR A 186 16.37 -16.41 13.95
CA TYR A 186 17.51 -16.95 14.69
C TYR A 186 18.42 -15.86 15.26
N TRP A 187 18.17 -14.58 14.95
CA TRP A 187 18.98 -13.49 15.45
C TRP A 187 18.92 -13.38 16.98
N GLY A 188 20.07 -13.17 17.62
CA GLY A 188 20.20 -13.17 19.08
C GLY A 188 20.12 -14.56 19.74
N THR A 189 20.20 -15.64 18.95
CA THR A 189 20.20 -17.03 19.45
C THR A 189 21.50 -17.75 19.09
N ALA A 190 21.70 -18.96 19.64
CA ALA A 190 22.82 -19.84 19.27
C ALA A 190 22.83 -20.23 17.77
N GLN A 191 21.70 -20.04 17.07
CA GLN A 191 21.54 -20.34 15.64
C GLN A 191 21.69 -19.10 14.74
N GLN A 192 22.18 -17.97 15.25
CA GLN A 192 22.30 -16.72 14.46
C GLN A 192 23.11 -16.87 13.17
N ASN A 193 24.03 -17.85 13.10
CA ASN A 193 24.78 -18.15 11.89
C ASN A 193 23.89 -18.64 10.73
N GLN A 194 22.68 -19.12 11.04
CA GLN A 194 21.68 -19.53 10.05
C GLN A 194 20.96 -18.35 9.40
N CYS A 195 21.10 -17.12 9.93
CA CYS A 195 20.54 -15.93 9.29
C CYS A 195 21.14 -15.70 7.90
N THR A 196 20.36 -15.12 7.01
CA THR A 196 20.86 -14.62 5.72
C THR A 196 21.70 -13.36 5.92
N TYR A 197 22.47 -12.94 4.90
CA TYR A 197 23.21 -11.69 4.96
C TYR A 197 22.28 -10.49 4.70
N ASN A 198 22.67 -9.32 5.20
CA ASN A 198 22.00 -8.06 4.87
C ASN A 198 22.50 -7.58 3.49
N PRO A 199 21.65 -7.46 2.45
CA PRO A 199 22.12 -7.04 1.13
C PRO A 199 22.69 -5.62 1.10
N SER A 200 22.24 -4.73 1.99
CA SER A 200 22.78 -3.37 2.11
C SER A 200 24.13 -3.34 2.84
N LYS A 201 24.48 -4.41 3.55
CA LYS A 201 25.76 -4.60 4.25
C LYS A 201 26.17 -6.08 4.21
N PRO A 202 26.69 -6.61 3.08
CA PRO A 202 26.86 -8.06 2.88
C PRO A 202 27.82 -8.76 3.86
N SER A 203 28.65 -7.99 4.59
CA SER A 203 29.49 -8.49 5.67
C SER A 203 28.73 -8.81 6.96
N GLU A 204 27.50 -8.33 7.09
CA GLU A 204 26.63 -8.49 8.26
C GLU A 204 25.49 -9.46 7.96
N LYS A 205 25.03 -10.18 9.00
CA LYS A 205 23.79 -10.96 8.93
C LYS A 205 22.57 -10.05 9.03
N LEU A 206 21.42 -10.51 8.56
CA LEU A 206 20.15 -9.80 8.72
C LEU A 206 19.74 -9.82 10.20
N GLN A 207 19.70 -8.63 10.81
CA GLN A 207 19.49 -8.43 12.25
C GLN A 207 18.14 -7.81 12.60
N THR A 208 17.31 -7.55 11.60
CA THR A 208 16.07 -6.78 11.74
C THR A 208 14.85 -7.70 11.84
N PRO A 209 13.92 -7.47 12.79
CA PRO A 209 12.63 -8.15 12.85
C PRO A 209 11.84 -8.09 11.54
N ASP A 210 10.75 -8.85 11.50
CA ASP A 210 9.79 -8.78 10.39
C ASP A 210 9.28 -7.34 10.23
N TYR A 211 9.25 -6.92 8.98
CA TYR A 211 8.77 -5.61 8.56
C TYR A 211 7.70 -5.78 7.49
N PHE A 212 6.61 -5.04 7.64
CA PHE A 212 5.51 -5.02 6.68
C PHE A 212 5.03 -3.60 6.43
N ASP A 213 4.63 -3.33 5.20
CA ASP A 213 3.93 -2.11 4.88
C ASP A 213 3.00 -2.31 3.69
N THR A 214 2.10 -1.36 3.52
CA THR A 214 1.36 -1.16 2.27
C THR A 214 1.82 0.14 1.69
N SER A 215 2.33 0.12 0.46
CA SER A 215 2.85 1.29 -0.21
C SER A 215 1.92 1.71 -1.35
N ALA A 216 1.64 3.01 -1.38
CA ALA A 216 1.01 3.70 -2.50
C ALA A 216 1.89 4.88 -2.96
N VAL A 217 3.21 4.73 -2.80
CA VAL A 217 4.22 5.76 -3.13
C VAL A 217 4.17 6.10 -4.61
N THR A 218 3.97 5.11 -5.49
CA THR A 218 3.89 5.35 -6.92
C THR A 218 2.46 5.64 -7.38
N ALA A 219 1.53 4.82 -6.93
CA ALA A 219 0.12 4.94 -7.19
C ALA A 219 -0.70 4.10 -6.21
N TYR A 220 -2.01 4.30 -6.27
CA TYR A 220 -3.00 3.47 -5.63
C TYR A 220 -3.89 2.81 -6.67
N SER A 221 -3.93 1.48 -6.73
CA SER A 221 -4.77 0.69 -7.64
C SER A 221 -5.81 -0.10 -6.87
N ILE A 222 -5.40 -0.97 -5.96
CA ILE A 222 -6.29 -1.91 -5.27
C ILE A 222 -6.36 -1.56 -3.77
N PRO A 223 -7.58 -1.43 -3.20
CA PRO A 223 -7.74 -1.28 -1.75
C PRO A 223 -7.17 -2.47 -0.99
N MET A 224 -6.39 -2.18 0.04
CA MET A 224 -5.72 -3.19 0.86
C MET A 224 -5.80 -2.82 2.34
N ASN A 225 -6.08 -3.82 3.17
CA ASN A 225 -5.86 -3.73 4.61
C ASN A 225 -4.73 -4.71 4.98
N ILE A 226 -3.85 -4.31 5.89
CA ILE A 226 -2.95 -5.23 6.58
C ILE A 226 -3.34 -5.34 8.04
N SER A 227 -3.31 -6.55 8.57
CA SER A 227 -3.55 -6.82 10.00
C SER A 227 -2.60 -7.90 10.49
N ILE A 228 -2.07 -7.74 11.70
CA ILE A 228 -1.25 -8.78 12.33
C ILE A 228 -2.16 -9.80 12.99
N PHE A 229 -1.94 -11.07 12.67
CA PHE A 229 -2.68 -12.19 13.26
C PHE A 229 -1.72 -13.20 13.86
N ASP A 230 -2.20 -13.94 14.86
CA ASP A 230 -1.48 -15.09 15.41
C ASP A 230 -1.95 -16.36 14.67
N PRO A 231 -1.08 -17.11 13.98
CA PRO A 231 -1.47 -18.37 13.33
C PRO A 231 -2.04 -19.41 14.28
N ALA A 232 -1.67 -19.39 15.57
CA ALA A 232 -2.25 -20.27 16.59
C ALA A 232 -3.65 -19.80 17.00
N HIS A 233 -3.96 -18.52 16.83
CA HIS A 233 -5.23 -17.89 17.15
C HIS A 233 -5.69 -16.95 16.03
N PRO A 234 -6.02 -17.48 14.83
CA PRO A 234 -6.22 -16.67 13.62
C PRO A 234 -7.44 -15.73 13.67
N SER A 235 -8.34 -15.93 14.64
CA SER A 235 -9.48 -15.06 14.94
C SER A 235 -9.19 -14.03 16.03
N SER A 236 -8.03 -14.07 16.68
CA SER A 236 -7.71 -13.15 17.78
C SER A 236 -7.34 -11.76 17.24
N PRO A 237 -7.99 -10.68 17.71
CA PRO A 237 -7.61 -9.31 17.38
C PRO A 237 -6.32 -8.86 18.07
N THR A 238 -5.71 -9.71 18.92
CA THR A 238 -4.54 -9.38 19.74
C THR A 238 -3.21 -9.82 19.13
N GLY A 239 -3.19 -10.32 17.89
CA GLY A 239 -1.97 -10.83 17.24
C GLY A 239 -0.82 -9.81 17.27
N TRP A 240 -1.12 -8.54 17.05
CA TRP A 240 -0.13 -7.45 17.13
C TRP A 240 0.50 -7.30 18.53
N GLN A 241 -0.24 -7.58 19.61
CA GLN A 241 0.29 -7.54 20.98
C GLN A 241 1.21 -8.73 21.23
N THR A 242 0.84 -9.92 20.70
CA THR A 242 1.67 -11.12 20.76
C THR A 242 3.05 -10.86 20.20
N TYR A 243 3.15 -10.15 19.06
CA TYR A 243 4.41 -9.82 18.39
C TYR A 243 5.00 -8.45 18.77
N GLY A 244 4.34 -7.71 19.68
CA GLY A 244 4.77 -6.39 20.11
C GLY A 244 4.92 -5.40 18.96
N CYS A 245 3.98 -5.38 18.03
CA CYS A 245 4.00 -4.49 16.86
C CYS A 245 3.54 -3.08 17.20
N SER A 246 4.03 -2.10 16.43
CA SER A 246 3.73 -0.66 16.59
C SER A 246 2.24 -0.32 16.50
N TYR A 247 1.42 -1.14 15.82
CA TYR A 247 -0.03 -1.00 15.71
C TYR A 247 -0.72 -2.31 15.22
N PRO A 248 -2.07 -2.44 15.34
CA PRO A 248 -2.82 -3.65 14.95
C PRO A 248 -2.89 -3.94 13.44
N GLY A 249 -2.91 -2.89 12.61
CA GLY A 249 -3.00 -2.96 11.16
C GLY A 249 -3.06 -1.57 10.52
N ARG A 250 -3.18 -1.52 9.18
CA ARG A 250 -3.43 -0.30 8.42
C ARG A 250 -4.45 -0.51 7.33
N ASP A 251 -5.22 0.54 7.08
CA ASP A 251 -6.23 0.59 6.02
C ASP A 251 -5.83 1.47 4.84
N LEU A 252 -5.99 0.92 3.65
CA LEU A 252 -6.03 1.62 2.37
C LEU A 252 -7.34 1.24 1.67
N ILE A 253 -8.36 2.07 1.84
CA ILE A 253 -9.78 1.75 1.64
C ILE A 253 -10.48 2.56 0.55
N ALA A 254 -9.81 3.57 -0.04
CA ALA A 254 -10.43 4.43 -1.06
C ALA A 254 -10.80 3.65 -2.33
N ASP A 255 -11.89 3.97 -3.03
CA ASP A 255 -12.07 3.45 -4.39
C ASP A 255 -11.36 4.33 -5.43
N LEU A 256 -11.08 3.81 -6.63
CA LEU A 256 -10.47 4.63 -7.69
C LEU A 256 -11.39 5.77 -8.15
N GLY A 257 -12.70 5.63 -7.98
CA GLY A 257 -13.64 6.72 -8.21
C GLY A 257 -13.45 7.90 -7.25
N SER A 258 -12.88 7.66 -6.08
CA SER A 258 -12.56 8.69 -5.09
C SER A 258 -11.23 9.41 -5.34
N CYS A 259 -10.52 9.08 -6.42
CA CYS A 259 -9.38 9.87 -6.87
C CYS A 259 -9.80 11.33 -7.08
N PRO A 260 -9.21 12.28 -6.33
CA PRO A 260 -9.59 13.66 -6.48
C PRO A 260 -9.10 14.16 -7.81
N LYS A 261 -9.92 15.06 -8.36
CA LYS A 261 -9.51 15.90 -9.45
C LYS A 261 -8.58 16.97 -8.91
N GLU A 262 -7.62 17.34 -9.73
CA GLU A 262 -6.84 18.53 -9.49
C GLU A 262 -7.45 19.69 -10.29
N ASP A 263 -7.78 20.76 -9.60
CA ASP A 263 -8.31 21.98 -10.20
C ASP A 263 -7.79 23.21 -9.46
N THR A 264 -8.24 24.39 -9.86
CA THR A 264 -7.82 25.67 -9.25
C THR A 264 -8.21 25.80 -7.78
N THR A 265 -9.07 24.91 -7.25
CA THR A 265 -9.44 24.85 -5.82
C THR A 265 -8.55 23.88 -5.05
N THR A 266 -7.84 22.97 -5.73
CA THR A 266 -6.97 21.98 -5.10
C THR A 266 -5.48 22.16 -5.34
N ILE A 267 -5.12 22.91 -6.37
CA ILE A 267 -3.73 23.22 -6.73
C ILE A 267 -3.32 24.55 -6.09
N SER A 268 -2.07 24.62 -5.62
CA SER A 268 -1.48 25.85 -5.06
C SER A 268 -1.47 27.00 -6.07
N SER A 269 -1.72 28.23 -5.58
CA SER A 269 -1.60 29.44 -6.39
C SER A 269 -0.20 29.65 -6.99
N GLU A 270 0.85 29.14 -6.34
CA GLU A 270 2.21 29.21 -6.87
C GLU A 270 2.39 28.31 -8.11
N TYR A 271 1.70 27.17 -8.15
CA TYR A 271 1.67 26.32 -9.34
C TYR A 271 0.92 27.02 -10.49
N THR A 272 -0.23 27.64 -10.19
CA THR A 272 -1.02 28.34 -11.23
C THR A 272 -0.35 29.62 -11.76
N ASN A 273 0.69 30.11 -11.08
CA ASN A 273 1.50 31.24 -11.55
C ASN A 273 2.57 30.82 -12.58
N VAL A 274 3.02 29.56 -12.52
CA VAL A 274 4.00 28.99 -13.48
C VAL A 274 3.34 28.16 -14.58
N CYS A 275 2.10 27.73 -14.34
CA CYS A 275 1.29 26.95 -15.25
C CYS A 275 -0.09 27.60 -15.37
N THR A 276 -0.56 27.90 -16.58
CA THR A 276 -1.98 28.22 -16.77
C THR A 276 -2.75 26.89 -16.90
N PRO A 277 -3.47 26.41 -15.87
CA PRO A 277 -4.34 25.26 -16.05
C PRO A 277 -5.42 25.65 -17.08
N PRO A 278 -5.76 24.78 -18.05
CA PRO A 278 -6.93 25.01 -18.88
C PRO A 278 -8.17 25.14 -18.01
N SER A 279 -9.15 25.89 -18.51
CA SER A 279 -10.39 26.25 -17.81
C SER A 279 -11.32 25.07 -17.49
N SER A 280 -10.96 23.84 -17.86
CA SER A 280 -11.73 22.63 -17.60
C SER A 280 -11.16 21.82 -16.43
N ASN A 281 -12.05 21.28 -15.58
CA ASN A 281 -11.77 20.35 -14.46
C ASN A 281 -11.28 18.97 -14.94
N ASN A 282 -10.37 18.94 -15.91
CA ASN A 282 -9.95 17.74 -16.63
C ASN A 282 -8.71 17.09 -16.04
N PHE A 283 -8.08 17.65 -15.00
CA PHE A 283 -6.94 17.00 -14.35
C PHE A 283 -7.42 16.02 -13.30
N ASN A 284 -7.08 14.76 -13.54
CA ASN A 284 -7.39 13.70 -12.63
C ASN A 284 -6.13 12.87 -12.42
N LEU A 285 -5.80 12.57 -11.17
CA LEU A 285 -4.78 11.60 -10.81
C LEU A 285 -5.19 10.17 -11.22
N LEU A 286 -6.46 9.99 -11.60
CA LEU A 286 -7.01 8.75 -12.09
C LEU A 286 -6.57 8.43 -13.52
N LEU A 287 -5.89 7.31 -13.69
CA LEU A 287 -5.64 6.70 -14.98
C LEU A 287 -6.80 5.82 -15.41
N SER A 288 -7.17 5.95 -16.68
CA SER A 288 -8.20 5.11 -17.30
C SER A 288 -7.53 3.98 -18.07
N ASN A 289 -8.23 2.85 -18.15
CA ASN A 289 -7.80 1.74 -18.97
C ASN A 289 -7.90 2.13 -20.45
N THR A 290 -6.80 2.08 -21.18
CA THR A 290 -6.72 2.46 -22.59
C THR A 290 -6.88 1.27 -23.53
N ASN A 291 -7.07 0.06 -23.00
CA ASN A 291 -7.22 -1.14 -23.83
C ASN A 291 -8.53 -1.06 -24.63
N PRO A 292 -8.52 -1.44 -25.93
CA PRO A 292 -9.71 -1.47 -26.76
C PRO A 292 -10.84 -2.27 -26.10
N GLY A 293 -12.03 -1.66 -25.98
CA GLY A 293 -13.20 -2.28 -25.35
C GLY A 293 -13.30 -2.16 -23.82
N MET A 294 -12.27 -1.62 -23.14
CA MET A 294 -12.23 -1.44 -21.68
C MET A 294 -12.20 0.05 -21.25
N THR A 295 -12.61 0.96 -22.13
CA THR A 295 -12.47 2.42 -21.96
C THR A 295 -13.28 3.04 -20.81
N GLN A 296 -14.18 2.28 -20.18
CA GLN A 296 -15.00 2.72 -19.05
C GLN A 296 -14.36 2.45 -17.68
N TYR A 297 -13.24 1.72 -17.64
CA TYR A 297 -12.61 1.29 -16.39
C TYR A 297 -11.42 2.14 -16.00
N LYS A 298 -11.15 2.19 -14.70
CA LYS A 298 -10.05 2.97 -14.11
C LYS A 298 -8.98 2.04 -13.57
N THR A 299 -7.71 2.30 -13.86
CA THR A 299 -6.62 1.37 -13.54
C THR A 299 -5.85 1.74 -12.27
N ALA A 300 -5.64 3.03 -12.01
CA ALA A 300 -4.91 3.50 -10.83
C ALA A 300 -5.15 5.00 -10.54
N CYS A 301 -4.84 5.42 -9.33
CA CYS A 301 -4.69 6.80 -8.86
C CYS A 301 -3.20 7.10 -8.69
N ILE A 302 -2.62 7.98 -9.48
CA ILE A 302 -1.18 8.22 -9.45
C ILE A 302 -0.80 9.26 -8.41
N ALA A 303 0.37 9.07 -7.78
CA ALA A 303 0.97 10.12 -6.98
C ALA A 303 1.39 11.31 -7.88
N PHE A 304 1.31 12.53 -7.34
CA PHE A 304 1.53 13.76 -8.11
C PHE A 304 2.96 13.88 -8.68
N ASN A 305 3.95 13.27 -8.04
CA ASN A 305 5.32 13.21 -8.58
C ASN A 305 5.39 12.41 -9.89
N ASN A 306 4.68 11.28 -9.97
CA ASN A 306 4.60 10.46 -11.17
C ASN A 306 3.74 11.12 -12.24
N TRP A 307 2.69 11.86 -11.85
CA TRP A 307 1.93 12.68 -12.80
C TRP A 307 2.84 13.64 -13.60
N ARG A 308 3.86 14.23 -12.97
CA ARG A 308 4.78 15.17 -13.65
C ARG A 308 5.89 14.50 -14.44
N ALA A 309 6.32 13.31 -14.03
CA ALA A 309 7.35 12.55 -14.75
C ALA A 309 6.86 12.02 -16.10
N LEU A 310 5.54 12.04 -16.34
CA LEU A 310 4.91 11.59 -17.58
C LEU A 310 4.97 12.58 -18.75
N PHE A 311 5.64 13.74 -18.62
CA PHE A 311 5.49 14.84 -19.58
C PHE A 311 6.74 15.25 -20.38
N GLY A 312 6.63 15.06 -21.70
CA GLY A 312 6.85 16.10 -22.71
C GLY A 312 5.59 16.98 -22.93
N PRO A 313 5.46 17.74 -24.05
CA PRO A 313 4.40 18.74 -24.23
C PRO A 313 2.99 18.15 -24.07
N GLN A 314 2.19 18.76 -23.19
CA GLN A 314 0.82 18.33 -22.92
C GLN A 314 -0.21 19.06 -23.78
N PRO A 315 -1.10 18.32 -24.47
CA PRO A 315 -2.21 18.93 -25.20
C PRO A 315 -3.05 19.81 -24.27
N GLY A 316 -3.10 21.12 -24.55
CA GLY A 316 -3.87 22.10 -23.77
C GLY A 316 -3.09 22.86 -22.70
N TYR A 317 -1.81 22.56 -22.48
CA TYR A 317 -0.93 23.36 -21.64
C TYR A 317 0.12 24.09 -22.48
N THR A 318 0.02 25.41 -22.54
CA THR A 318 1.10 26.26 -23.07
C THR A 318 2.02 26.65 -21.90
N GLY A 319 3.32 26.36 -22.01
CA GLY A 319 4.34 26.84 -21.06
C GLY A 319 4.57 25.99 -19.78
N CYS A 320 3.93 24.83 -19.63
CA CYS A 320 4.10 23.98 -18.44
C CYS A 320 5.30 23.04 -18.57
N ASN A 321 6.49 23.54 -18.24
CA ASN A 321 7.70 22.73 -18.06
C ASN A 321 8.10 22.74 -16.58
N VAL A 322 7.25 22.18 -15.70
CA VAL A 322 7.61 21.99 -14.29
C VAL A 322 8.10 20.57 -14.10
N ALA A 323 9.35 20.32 -14.50
CA ALA A 323 10.04 19.09 -14.13
C ALA A 323 10.41 19.13 -12.65
N MET A 324 10.54 17.96 -12.01
CA MET A 324 11.30 17.88 -10.74
C MET A 324 12.67 18.50 -11.00
N SER A 325 13.18 19.28 -10.04
CA SER A 325 14.40 20.00 -10.31
C SER A 325 15.54 19.00 -10.56
N ALA A 326 16.15 19.07 -11.74
CA ALA A 326 17.39 18.37 -12.04
C ALA A 326 18.59 19.10 -11.42
N THR A 327 18.39 19.77 -10.27
CA THR A 327 19.45 20.53 -9.61
C THR A 327 20.66 19.62 -9.49
N PRO A 328 21.83 20.01 -10.07
CA PRO A 328 23.02 19.19 -10.01
C PRO A 328 23.29 18.81 -8.56
N ALA A 329 23.58 17.54 -8.33
CA ALA A 329 24.07 17.07 -7.04
C ALA A 329 25.20 18.00 -6.58
N ASN A 330 25.18 18.36 -5.30
CA ASN A 330 26.12 19.29 -4.67
C ASN A 330 25.84 20.78 -4.84
N THR A 331 24.61 21.19 -5.17
CA THR A 331 24.23 22.61 -5.19
C THR A 331 23.96 23.10 -3.76
N PRO A 332 24.75 24.03 -3.20
CA PRO A 332 24.50 24.56 -1.86
C PRO A 332 23.21 25.40 -1.86
N LYS A 333 22.25 25.06 -0.99
CA LYS A 333 20.94 25.72 -0.86
C LYS A 333 20.14 25.76 -2.17
N PRO A 334 19.71 24.60 -2.69
CA PRO A 334 18.94 24.56 -3.93
C PRO A 334 17.60 25.29 -3.74
N THR A 335 17.16 26.09 -4.71
CA THR A 335 15.82 26.70 -4.67
C THR A 335 14.79 25.66 -5.11
N PRO A 336 13.91 25.17 -4.21
CA PRO A 336 12.90 24.20 -4.59
C PRO A 336 11.90 24.86 -5.54
N ASN A 337 11.59 24.17 -6.63
CA ASN A 337 10.44 24.52 -7.43
C ASN A 337 9.18 23.87 -6.85
N VAL A 338 8.02 24.27 -7.34
CA VAL A 338 6.73 23.74 -6.91
C VAL A 338 6.67 22.21 -7.01
N ALA A 339 7.41 21.60 -7.95
CA ALA A 339 7.42 20.16 -8.11
C ALA A 339 8.15 19.44 -6.96
N ASP A 340 9.27 19.99 -6.52
CA ASP A 340 10.09 19.43 -5.45
C ASP A 340 9.32 19.29 -4.13
N TYR A 341 8.37 20.18 -3.86
CA TYR A 341 7.50 20.11 -2.66
C TYR A 341 6.59 18.88 -2.64
N TYR A 342 6.04 18.48 -3.78
CA TYR A 342 5.11 17.34 -3.81
C TYR A 342 5.83 16.00 -4.03
N GLY A 343 7.00 16.02 -4.68
CA GLY A 343 7.75 14.80 -5.01
C GLY A 343 8.86 14.49 -4.06
N CYS A 344 9.22 15.43 -3.18
CA CYS A 344 10.28 15.25 -2.21
C CYS A 344 11.56 14.71 -2.82
N SER A 345 11.86 15.33 -3.97
CA SER A 345 12.89 14.95 -4.92
C SER A 345 14.13 15.83 -4.84
N LEU A 346 14.15 16.83 -3.96
CA LEU A 346 15.24 17.79 -3.89
C LEU A 346 16.19 17.48 -2.76
N LEU A 347 17.29 16.82 -3.11
CA LEU A 347 18.41 16.55 -2.22
C LEU A 347 19.59 17.43 -2.62
N PRO A 348 20.05 18.36 -1.74
CA PRO A 348 21.22 19.17 -2.02
C PRO A 348 22.49 18.33 -2.29
N TYR A 349 22.61 17.19 -1.60
CA TYR A 349 23.70 16.21 -1.76
C TYR A 349 23.14 14.79 -1.60
N ALA A 350 23.75 13.80 -2.25
CA ALA A 350 23.36 12.40 -2.11
C ALA A 350 23.52 11.92 -0.66
N GLY A 351 22.56 11.14 -0.16
CA GLY A 351 22.56 10.62 1.21
C GLY A 351 22.17 11.65 2.28
N TRP A 352 21.92 12.92 1.92
CA TRP A 352 21.50 13.93 2.89
C TRP A 352 20.08 13.74 3.42
N ASP A 353 19.28 12.94 2.72
CA ASP A 353 18.00 12.42 3.15
C ASP A 353 18.10 11.63 4.46
N ALA A 354 19.28 11.14 4.87
CA ALA A 354 19.47 10.50 6.16
C ALA A 354 19.71 11.48 7.34
N TYR A 355 19.98 12.77 7.09
CA TYR A 355 20.41 13.73 8.13
C TYR A 355 19.44 14.90 8.27
N ALA A 356 18.57 14.84 9.27
CA ALA A 356 17.54 15.84 9.52
C ALA A 356 18.06 17.28 9.66
N LYS A 357 19.27 17.50 10.20
CA LYS A 357 19.85 18.84 10.36
C LYS A 357 20.47 19.41 9.09
N LYS A 358 20.91 18.54 8.18
CA LYS A 358 21.63 18.95 6.97
C LYS A 358 20.68 19.21 5.79
N CYS A 359 19.54 18.53 5.76
CA CYS A 359 18.54 18.66 4.70
C CYS A 359 17.27 19.36 5.19
N LEU A 360 17.34 20.68 5.37
CA LEU A 360 16.24 21.53 5.87
C LEU A 360 15.42 22.22 4.76
N THR A 361 15.75 21.97 3.50
CA THR A 361 15.04 22.51 2.34
C THR A 361 13.79 21.68 2.05
N PRO A 362 12.66 22.29 1.66
CA PRO A 362 11.54 21.54 1.12
C PRO A 362 11.99 20.65 -0.05
N GLY A 363 11.52 19.41 -0.04
CA GLY A 363 11.96 18.40 -1.01
C GLY A 363 12.94 17.36 -0.46
N CYS A 364 13.47 17.54 0.75
CA CYS A 364 14.49 16.70 1.39
C CYS A 364 13.98 15.39 2.06
N GLY A 365 12.70 15.04 1.92
CA GLY A 365 12.04 14.01 2.74
C GLY A 365 11.86 14.43 4.22
N GLY A 366 11.09 13.68 5.01
CA GLY A 366 10.75 14.00 6.41
C GLY A 366 9.83 15.21 6.68
N PRO A 367 9.76 15.71 7.93
CA PRO A 367 8.84 16.80 8.32
C PRO A 367 8.89 18.09 7.48
N GLN A 368 9.99 18.32 6.74
CA GLN A 368 10.23 19.48 5.88
C GLN A 368 9.34 19.54 4.63
N CYS A 369 8.86 18.40 4.15
CA CYS A 369 8.00 18.34 2.98
C CYS A 369 6.49 18.49 3.29
N ALA A 370 6.11 18.52 4.57
CA ALA A 370 4.72 18.76 5.01
C ALA A 370 4.27 20.23 4.91
N VAL A 371 5.14 21.14 4.44
CA VAL A 371 4.90 22.58 4.36
C VAL A 371 4.26 22.97 3.01
N GLY A 372 4.47 22.14 1.97
CA GLY A 372 4.05 22.34 0.57
C GLY A 372 4.44 23.68 -0.06
N PRO A 373 4.01 23.93 -1.31
CA PRO A 373 4.62 24.92 -2.19
C PRO A 373 4.52 26.37 -1.69
N ASP A 374 3.38 26.79 -1.12
CA ASP A 374 3.19 28.14 -0.58
C ASP A 374 4.02 28.44 0.71
N GLY A 375 4.95 27.56 1.07
CA GLY A 375 5.87 27.69 2.20
C GLY A 375 7.13 28.48 1.86
N THR A 376 7.71 29.19 2.84
CA THR A 376 9.03 29.80 2.66
C THR A 376 10.14 28.74 2.86
N GLN A 377 10.98 28.55 1.84
CA GLN A 377 12.16 27.68 1.93
C GLN A 377 13.00 27.94 3.19
N GLY A 378 13.33 26.87 3.92
CA GLY A 378 14.26 26.93 5.04
C GLY A 378 13.80 27.76 6.25
N VAL A 379 12.57 28.29 6.25
CA VAL A 379 12.03 29.07 7.38
C VAL A 379 10.99 28.25 8.11
N TYR A 380 11.38 27.75 9.28
CA TYR A 380 10.50 27.01 10.18
C TYR A 380 9.95 27.92 11.28
N SER A 381 8.98 28.76 10.94
CA SER A 381 8.25 29.54 11.94
C SER A 381 6.91 28.89 12.25
N MET A 382 6.60 28.71 13.53
CA MET A 382 5.26 28.34 14.01
C MET A 382 4.17 29.23 13.42
N SER A 383 4.47 30.53 13.25
CA SER A 383 3.55 31.45 12.61
C SER A 383 3.43 31.15 11.13
N LYS A 384 4.50 30.80 10.40
CA LYS A 384 4.43 30.49 8.95
C LYS A 384 3.89 29.09 8.65
N VAL A 385 3.97 28.15 9.58
CA VAL A 385 3.27 26.85 9.45
C VAL A 385 1.78 27.00 9.79
N ALA A 386 1.44 27.89 10.73
CA ALA A 386 0.05 28.24 11.05
C ALA A 386 -0.60 29.30 10.12
N GLN A 387 0.20 30.16 9.46
CA GLN A 387 -0.22 31.26 8.55
C GLN A 387 0.02 30.92 7.08
N GLY A 388 0.97 30.02 6.79
CA GLY A 388 1.19 29.51 5.45
C GLY A 388 -0.09 28.82 5.02
N LYS A 389 -0.41 28.94 3.74
CA LYS A 389 -1.58 28.36 3.10
C LYS A 389 -1.50 26.82 3.16
N GLY A 390 -1.70 26.26 4.36
CA GLY A 390 -1.59 24.86 4.80
C GLY A 390 -2.65 23.93 4.20
N VAL A 391 -2.84 24.05 2.90
CA VAL A 391 -3.50 23.11 2.03
C VAL A 391 -2.67 21.83 1.73
N PRO A 392 -1.37 21.62 2.07
CA PRO A 392 -0.60 20.47 1.54
C PRO A 392 0.06 19.54 2.63
N TYR A 393 -0.61 18.79 3.50
CA TYR A 393 -1.25 17.53 3.06
C TYR A 393 -1.99 17.81 1.79
N MET A 394 -1.45 17.48 0.60
CA MET A 394 -2.09 17.88 -0.66
C MET A 394 -3.60 17.67 -0.54
N ASN A 395 -4.45 18.51 -1.12
CA ASN A 395 -5.90 18.26 -1.07
C ASN A 395 -6.23 16.80 -1.44
N TYR A 396 -5.39 16.17 -2.27
CA TYR A 396 -5.23 14.73 -2.41
C TYR A 396 -5.14 13.92 -1.10
N VAL A 397 -4.06 14.05 -0.33
CA VAL A 397 -3.85 13.31 0.92
C VAL A 397 -4.94 13.61 1.97
N LYS A 398 -5.43 14.86 2.08
CA LYS A 398 -6.55 15.20 2.99
C LYS A 398 -7.83 14.47 2.61
N THR A 399 -8.13 14.46 1.32
CA THR A 399 -9.28 13.78 0.72
C THR A 399 -9.20 12.28 0.99
N LEU A 400 -8.02 11.67 0.82
CA LEU A 400 -7.80 10.25 1.12
C LEU A 400 -7.91 9.96 2.62
N LYS A 401 -7.29 10.74 3.50
CA LYS A 401 -7.45 10.60 4.97
C LYS A 401 -8.92 10.77 5.40
N ALA A 402 -9.69 11.62 4.70
CA ALA A 402 -11.13 11.79 4.93
C ALA A 402 -11.99 10.61 4.43
N THR A 403 -11.49 9.75 3.55
CA THR A 403 -12.11 8.43 3.31
C THR A 403 -11.76 7.42 4.39
N GLY A 404 -10.71 7.72 5.18
CA GLY A 404 -10.17 6.91 6.25
C GLY A 404 -9.01 6.03 5.82
N ASN A 405 -8.37 6.33 4.68
CA ASN A 405 -7.04 5.80 4.37
C ASN A 405 -6.07 6.20 5.48
N GLU A 406 -5.25 5.26 5.90
CA GLU A 406 -4.26 5.45 6.95
C GLU A 406 -2.85 5.52 6.37
N VAL A 407 -2.65 4.86 5.25
CA VAL A 407 -1.40 4.80 4.48
C VAL A 407 -1.18 6.10 3.71
N TYR A 408 0.04 6.63 3.77
CA TYR A 408 0.41 7.80 2.97
C TYR A 408 0.71 7.39 1.54
N THR A 409 0.01 8.01 0.61
CA THR A 409 0.15 7.81 -0.84
C THR A 409 1.36 8.53 -1.45
N TRP A 410 2.41 8.80 -0.66
CA TRP A 410 3.61 9.53 -1.07
C TRP A 410 4.77 9.33 -0.08
N MET A 411 6.00 9.60 -0.56
CA MET A 411 7.34 9.28 0.00
C MET A 411 7.66 9.73 1.45
N PHE A 412 6.69 10.22 2.24
CA PHE A 412 6.91 10.71 3.61
C PHE A 412 7.14 9.62 4.65
N ASP A 413 6.65 8.43 4.35
CA ASP A 413 6.66 7.29 5.25
C ASP A 413 7.11 6.01 4.54
N ASP A 414 7.75 6.17 3.37
CA ASP A 414 8.48 5.12 2.64
C ASP A 414 9.84 4.80 3.30
N GLY A 415 9.99 5.14 4.59
CA GLY A 415 11.12 4.70 5.41
C GLY A 415 10.98 3.22 5.75
N VAL A 416 11.93 2.65 6.51
CA VAL A 416 11.73 1.36 7.22
C VAL A 416 10.47 1.51 8.07
N GLY A 417 9.38 1.03 7.49
CA GLY A 417 8.12 1.71 7.60
C GLY A 417 7.31 1.29 8.78
N THR A 418 6.03 1.52 8.58
CA THR A 418 5.21 1.85 9.71
C THR A 418 4.91 0.65 10.61
N LEU A 419 4.83 -0.58 10.06
CA LEU A 419 4.58 -1.79 10.84
C LEU A 419 5.91 -2.50 11.16
N GLN A 420 6.44 -2.19 12.33
CA GLN A 420 7.57 -2.92 12.89
C GLN A 420 7.10 -3.74 14.09
N CYS A 421 7.40 -5.03 14.08
CA CYS A 421 7.18 -5.92 15.21
C CYS A 421 8.48 -6.08 16.00
N ASN A 422 8.36 -6.14 17.34
CA ASN A 422 9.50 -6.35 18.22
C ASN A 422 9.85 -7.84 18.40
N LYS A 423 9.03 -8.74 17.83
CA LYS A 423 9.26 -10.18 17.85
C LYS A 423 9.31 -10.75 16.44
N TRP A 424 10.18 -11.74 16.29
CA TRP A 424 10.37 -12.51 15.06
C TRP A 424 9.19 -13.41 14.73
N GLY A 425 9.02 -13.70 13.45
CA GLY A 425 8.05 -14.69 12.99
C GLY A 425 6.60 -14.21 13.06
N SER A 426 6.38 -12.91 12.99
CA SER A 426 5.04 -12.33 12.94
C SER A 426 4.35 -12.68 11.63
N SER A 427 3.03 -12.85 11.70
CA SER A 427 2.22 -13.16 10.53
C SER A 427 1.24 -12.03 10.23
N VAL A 428 1.08 -11.72 8.95
CA VAL A 428 0.25 -10.61 8.47
C VAL A 428 -0.81 -11.12 7.49
N LYS A 429 -2.03 -10.62 7.64
CA LYS A 429 -3.13 -10.82 6.72
C LYS A 429 -3.30 -9.56 5.88
N VAL A 430 -3.09 -9.72 4.58
CA VAL A 430 -3.42 -8.74 3.54
C VAL A 430 -4.84 -9.04 3.07
N THR A 431 -5.75 -8.10 3.25
CA THR A 431 -7.12 -8.18 2.74
C THR A 431 -7.28 -7.25 1.56
N LEU A 432 -7.58 -7.79 0.37
CA LEU A 432 -7.90 -7.01 -0.82
C LEU A 432 -9.36 -6.57 -0.76
N CYS A 433 -9.67 -5.33 -1.11
CA CYS A 433 -11.01 -4.73 -0.99
C CYS A 433 -11.63 -4.86 0.41
N PRO A 434 -10.97 -4.36 1.48
CA PRO A 434 -11.51 -4.43 2.84
C PRO A 434 -12.89 -3.77 2.97
N GLY A 435 -13.71 -4.29 3.89
CA GLY A 435 -15.10 -3.87 4.12
C GLY A 435 -16.10 -4.91 3.60
N GLN A 436 -17.22 -4.44 3.05
CA GLN A 436 -18.23 -5.33 2.48
C GLN A 436 -17.69 -6.01 1.21
N ALA A 437 -17.94 -7.32 1.09
CA ALA A 437 -17.52 -8.13 -0.04
C ALA A 437 -18.15 -7.65 -1.37
N GLY A 438 -17.46 -7.93 -2.48
CA GLY A 438 -18.00 -7.69 -3.82
C GLY A 438 -17.65 -6.32 -4.40
N GLN A 439 -16.61 -5.66 -3.92
CA GLN A 439 -16.15 -4.40 -4.50
C GLN A 439 -15.42 -4.64 -5.83
N LYS A 440 -15.66 -3.73 -6.78
CA LYS A 440 -14.95 -3.58 -8.06
C LYS A 440 -14.31 -2.19 -8.10
N PRO A 441 -13.12 -2.01 -7.51
CA PRO A 441 -12.53 -0.68 -7.31
C PRO A 441 -12.29 0.10 -8.60
N TYR A 442 -12.22 -0.57 -9.75
CA TYR A 442 -12.04 0.00 -11.08
C TYR A 442 -13.35 0.34 -11.83
N ASP A 443 -14.49 -0.23 -11.42
CA ASP A 443 -15.79 -0.05 -12.08
C ASP A 443 -16.54 1.16 -11.52
N THR A 444 -15.97 2.35 -11.74
CA THR A 444 -16.53 3.61 -11.22
C THR A 444 -17.86 4.01 -11.87
N ALA A 445 -18.23 3.38 -13.00
CA ALA A 445 -19.48 3.65 -13.69
C ALA A 445 -20.66 2.96 -12.99
N ASN A 446 -20.48 1.67 -12.66
CA ASN A 446 -21.56 0.84 -12.13
C ASN A 446 -21.52 0.66 -10.61
N GLN A 447 -20.35 0.79 -9.98
CA GLN A 447 -20.25 0.68 -8.53
C GLN A 447 -20.95 1.87 -7.85
N LYS A 448 -21.84 1.56 -6.92
CA LYS A 448 -22.55 2.55 -6.10
C LYS A 448 -22.24 2.35 -4.62
N TRP A 449 -22.32 3.45 -3.88
CA TRP A 449 -22.01 3.52 -2.46
C TRP A 449 -23.25 3.91 -1.66
N SER A 450 -23.43 3.25 -0.51
CA SER A 450 -24.43 3.61 0.49
C SER A 450 -23.75 3.77 1.84
N TYR A 451 -24.25 4.70 2.65
CA TYR A 451 -23.72 4.94 3.98
C TYR A 451 -24.27 3.89 4.96
N ASN A 452 -23.37 3.22 5.67
CA ASN A 452 -23.70 2.33 6.77
C ASN A 452 -23.46 3.05 8.10
N ALA A 453 -24.56 3.38 8.79
CA ALA A 453 -24.52 4.10 10.06
C ALA A 453 -23.88 3.30 11.20
N ALA A 454 -23.97 1.96 11.17
CA ALA A 454 -23.41 1.10 12.21
C ALA A 454 -21.88 1.09 12.20
N THR A 455 -21.28 1.22 11.02
CA THR A 455 -19.83 1.26 10.86
C THR A 455 -19.29 2.67 10.65
N ASN A 456 -20.15 3.68 10.49
CA ASN A 456 -19.78 5.03 10.06
C ASN A 456 -18.91 5.03 8.79
N ARG A 457 -19.17 4.09 7.88
CA ARG A 457 -18.45 3.94 6.61
C ARG A 457 -19.42 3.84 5.46
N CYS A 458 -18.93 4.20 4.28
CA CYS A 458 -19.62 3.90 3.03
C CYS A 458 -19.20 2.53 2.52
N VAL A 459 -20.20 1.75 2.14
CA VAL A 459 -20.04 0.37 1.65
C VAL A 459 -20.66 0.26 0.26
N VAL A 460 -20.12 -0.66 -0.55
CA VAL A 460 -20.66 -0.96 -1.87
C VAL A 460 -22.07 -1.52 -1.73
N ASN A 461 -23.02 -0.92 -2.46
CA ASN A 461 -24.42 -1.31 -2.44
C ASN A 461 -25.07 -0.88 -3.75
N THR A 462 -25.66 -1.83 -4.47
CA THR A 462 -26.32 -1.57 -5.76
C THR A 462 -27.53 -0.64 -5.64
N ALA A 463 -28.17 -0.56 -4.47
CA ALA A 463 -29.22 0.40 -4.16
C ALA A 463 -28.69 1.76 -3.67
N GLY A 464 -27.37 1.94 -3.56
CA GLY A 464 -26.73 3.18 -3.17
C GLY A 464 -26.91 4.29 -4.22
N THR A 465 -26.94 5.54 -3.77
CA THR A 465 -27.13 6.71 -4.64
C THR A 465 -25.83 7.47 -4.95
N TYR A 466 -24.74 7.15 -4.24
CA TYR A 466 -23.47 7.83 -4.42
C TYR A 466 -22.59 7.10 -5.43
N THR A 467 -21.96 7.85 -6.34
CA THR A 467 -21.08 7.31 -7.39
C THR A 467 -19.67 7.03 -6.92
N THR A 468 -19.25 7.60 -5.78
CA THR A 468 -17.91 7.41 -5.21
C THR A 468 -18.00 7.24 -3.69
N GLN A 469 -17.04 6.54 -3.10
CA GLN A 469 -16.99 6.36 -1.66
C GLN A 469 -16.85 7.72 -0.97
N ILE A 470 -16.02 8.62 -1.50
CA ILE A 470 -15.81 9.92 -0.89
C ILE A 470 -17.04 10.81 -0.93
N ALA A 471 -17.84 10.79 -2.01
CA ALA A 471 -19.08 11.56 -2.06
C ALA A 471 -20.07 11.07 -0.98
N CYS A 472 -20.13 9.76 -0.79
CA CYS A 472 -20.91 9.16 0.29
C CYS A 472 -20.37 9.55 1.68
N MET A 473 -19.06 9.43 1.90
CA MET A 473 -18.41 9.73 3.18
C MET A 473 -18.56 11.21 3.53
N ALA A 474 -18.26 12.12 2.60
CA ALA A 474 -18.40 13.56 2.78
C ALA A 474 -19.83 13.98 3.15
N ALA A 475 -20.84 13.29 2.60
CA ALA A 475 -22.23 13.61 2.84
C ALA A 475 -22.80 13.05 4.16
N LYS A 476 -22.27 11.92 4.66
CA LYS A 476 -22.93 11.17 5.74
C LYS A 476 -22.04 10.78 6.91
N ALA A 477 -20.75 10.60 6.69
CA ALA A 477 -19.86 10.14 7.75
C ALA A 477 -19.64 11.21 8.83
N LYS A 478 -19.35 10.73 10.03
CA LYS A 478 -19.00 11.53 11.19
C LYS A 478 -17.48 11.60 11.31
N TYR A 479 -16.97 12.81 11.43
CA TYR A 479 -15.54 13.11 11.46
C TYR A 479 -15.14 13.64 12.82
N GLY A 480 -13.95 13.26 13.25
CA GLY A 480 -13.26 13.86 14.38
C GLY A 480 -11.85 14.28 13.98
N CYS A 481 -11.18 14.93 14.93
CA CYS A 481 -9.79 15.29 14.71
C CYS A 481 -8.85 14.15 15.07
N ALA A 482 -8.03 13.76 14.10
CA ALA A 482 -6.93 12.84 14.29
C ALA A 482 -5.60 13.60 14.24
N SER A 483 -4.62 13.10 14.97
CA SER A 483 -3.25 13.59 14.94
C SER A 483 -2.29 12.46 14.60
N GLU A 484 -1.25 12.76 13.84
CA GLU A 484 -0.15 11.85 13.52
C GLU A 484 1.18 12.60 13.65
N THR A 485 2.23 11.93 14.12
CA THR A 485 3.56 12.53 14.22
C THR A 485 4.43 11.95 13.12
N VAL A 486 4.93 12.82 12.24
CA VAL A 486 5.99 12.46 11.29
C VAL A 486 7.33 12.83 11.90
N SER A 487 8.32 11.95 11.74
CA SER A 487 9.64 12.16 12.32
C SER A 487 10.75 11.73 11.40
N LYS A 488 11.91 12.36 11.55
CA LYS A 488 13.14 12.02 10.85
C LYS A 488 14.30 12.04 11.82
N LEU A 489 14.99 10.90 11.93
CA LEU A 489 16.23 10.76 12.71
C LEU A 489 17.37 11.47 11.98
N ASP A 490 18.33 11.99 12.73
CA ASP A 490 19.60 12.44 12.18
C ASP A 490 20.65 11.34 12.36
N SER A 491 21.10 10.75 11.24
CA SER A 491 22.04 9.64 11.28
C SER A 491 23.41 9.99 11.89
N ASP A 492 23.84 11.26 11.87
CA ASP A 492 25.11 11.70 12.50
C ASP A 492 24.94 12.02 13.99
N ASN A 493 23.70 12.25 14.42
CA ASN A 493 23.39 12.55 15.80
C ASN A 493 22.10 11.81 16.18
N PRO A 494 22.21 10.51 16.54
CA PRO A 494 21.06 9.68 16.91
C PRO A 494 20.21 10.25 18.07
N GLY A 495 20.75 11.20 18.83
CA GLY A 495 20.02 11.95 19.86
C GLY A 495 19.12 13.08 19.32
N TYR A 496 19.14 13.36 18.01
CA TYR A 496 18.32 14.38 17.39
C TYR A 496 17.28 13.76 16.45
N ILE A 497 16.01 14.07 16.72
CA ILE A 497 14.87 13.69 15.89
C ILE A 497 14.10 14.95 15.55
N ALA A 498 13.95 15.25 14.26
CA ALA A 498 12.98 16.25 13.81
C ALA A 498 11.59 15.63 13.86
N LYS A 499 10.62 16.28 14.51
CA LYS A 499 9.23 15.78 14.64
C LYS A 499 8.23 16.87 14.30
N ALA A 500 7.22 16.59 13.47
CA ALA A 500 6.07 17.46 13.26
C ALA A 500 4.77 16.72 13.58
N GLN A 501 3.90 17.35 14.36
CA GLN A 501 2.55 16.83 14.64
C GLN A 501 1.55 17.39 13.64
N LEU A 502 0.94 16.51 12.87
CA LEU A 502 -0.01 16.79 11.81
C LEU A 502 -1.42 16.53 12.35
N ASN A 503 -2.37 17.40 12.04
CA ASN A 503 -3.79 17.21 12.38
C ASN A 503 -4.61 17.11 11.10
N TYR A 504 -5.59 16.20 11.08
CA TYR A 504 -6.46 16.01 9.93
C TYR A 504 -7.81 15.42 10.33
N CYS A 505 -8.79 15.62 9.44
CA CYS A 505 -10.13 15.05 9.58
C CYS A 505 -10.11 13.55 9.26
N LYS A 506 -10.50 12.72 10.23
CA LYS A 506 -10.62 11.27 10.05
C LYS A 506 -12.07 10.83 10.35
N PRO A 507 -12.66 9.92 9.56
CA PRO A 507 -13.90 9.26 9.94
C PRO A 507 -13.74 8.58 11.30
N LEU A 508 -14.71 8.77 12.19
CA LEU A 508 -14.73 8.11 13.49
C LEU A 508 -15.09 6.63 13.32
N ASP A 509 -14.24 5.71 13.76
CA ASP A 509 -14.58 4.29 13.75
C ASP A 509 -15.44 3.96 14.99
N PRO A 510 -16.71 3.53 14.83
CA PRO A 510 -17.58 3.21 15.96
C PRO A 510 -17.06 2.10 16.87
N SER A 511 -16.13 1.26 16.39
CA SER A 511 -15.47 0.22 17.20
C SER A 511 -14.31 0.76 18.03
N ALA A 512 -13.78 1.93 17.69
CA ALA A 512 -12.62 2.54 18.34
C ALA A 512 -12.94 3.81 19.14
N VAL A 513 -14.18 4.32 19.06
CA VAL A 513 -14.60 5.54 19.76
C VAL A 513 -15.83 5.29 20.64
N THR A 514 -16.00 6.10 21.68
CA THR A 514 -17.18 6.02 22.53
C THR A 514 -18.43 6.49 21.78
N PRO A 515 -19.64 6.07 22.19
CA PRO A 515 -20.89 6.58 21.64
C PRO A 515 -21.00 8.12 21.73
N SER A 516 -20.47 8.72 22.80
CA SER A 516 -20.46 10.18 22.96
C SER A 516 -19.50 10.88 21.98
N GLN A 517 -18.33 10.30 21.71
CA GLN A 517 -17.41 10.79 20.69
C GLN A 517 -18.02 10.69 19.29
N LEU A 518 -18.68 9.58 18.97
CA LEU A 518 -19.37 9.41 17.69
C LEU A 518 -20.52 10.42 17.52
N ALA A 519 -21.31 10.63 18.59
CA ALA A 519 -22.40 11.61 18.61
C ALA A 519 -21.89 13.06 18.44
N ALA A 520 -20.72 13.38 18.99
CA ALA A 520 -20.05 14.67 18.83
C ALA A 520 -19.36 14.85 17.46
N GLY A 521 -19.30 13.80 16.64
CA GLY A 521 -18.69 13.86 15.31
C GLY A 521 -19.38 14.88 14.39
N VAL A 522 -18.56 15.64 13.66
CA VAL A 522 -19.00 16.71 12.76
C VAL A 522 -19.00 16.25 11.29
N SER A 523 -19.55 17.06 10.38
CA SER A 523 -19.42 16.78 8.94
C SER A 523 -17.98 17.01 8.46
N LEU A 524 -17.61 16.44 7.31
CA LEU A 524 -16.31 16.68 6.69
C LEU A 524 -16.05 18.18 6.47
N ALA A 525 -17.04 18.90 5.93
CA ALA A 525 -16.93 20.33 5.67
C ALA A 525 -16.75 21.16 6.95
N GLN A 526 -17.41 20.79 8.05
CA GLN A 526 -17.21 21.43 9.35
C GLN A 526 -15.82 21.14 9.91
N CYS A 527 -15.38 19.88 9.85
CA CYS A 527 -14.05 19.50 10.30
C CYS A 527 -12.95 20.23 9.50
N GLN A 528 -13.11 20.34 8.18
CA GLN A 528 -12.14 21.01 7.31
C GLN A 528 -12.04 22.52 7.55
N LYS A 529 -13.10 23.15 8.06
CA LYS A 529 -13.11 24.56 8.46
C LYS A 529 -12.57 24.80 9.88
N SER A 530 -12.32 23.74 10.64
CA SER A 530 -11.83 23.82 12.01
C SER A 530 -10.29 23.81 12.08
N PRO A 531 -9.70 24.15 13.24
CA PRO A 531 -8.28 23.95 13.50
C PRO A 531 -7.78 22.51 13.32
N CYS A 532 -8.67 21.55 13.13
CA CYS A 532 -8.28 20.19 12.86
C CYS A 532 -7.52 20.04 11.53
N GLN A 533 -7.83 20.83 10.51
CA GLN A 533 -7.07 20.83 9.26
C GLN A 533 -5.88 21.79 9.36
N GLN A 534 -4.92 21.47 10.24
CA GLN A 534 -3.69 22.26 10.43
C GLN A 534 -2.45 21.37 10.28
N THR A 535 -1.45 21.87 9.55
CA THR A 535 -0.15 21.21 9.40
C THR A 535 0.70 21.40 10.65
N GLY A 536 1.46 20.35 10.98
CA GLY A 536 2.74 20.31 11.69
C GLY A 536 3.08 21.39 12.72
N LYS A 537 2.88 21.16 14.03
CA LYS A 537 3.70 21.85 15.05
C LYS A 537 5.01 21.09 15.24
N LEU A 538 6.18 21.73 15.07
CA LEU A 538 7.42 21.15 15.60
C LEU A 538 7.34 21.14 17.12
N SER A 539 7.61 19.98 17.71
CA SER A 539 7.79 19.90 19.16
C SER A 539 9.17 20.43 19.54
N THR A 540 9.22 21.48 20.37
CA THR A 540 10.36 21.83 21.23
C THR A 540 10.03 21.44 22.67
N PRO A 541 10.97 20.92 23.49
CA PRO A 541 12.42 20.82 23.26
C PRO A 541 12.87 19.54 22.55
N HIS A 542 14.06 19.61 21.95
CA HIS A 542 14.86 18.46 21.52
C HIS A 542 15.11 17.56 22.73
N THR A 543 14.26 16.57 22.95
CA THR A 543 14.42 15.62 24.05
C THR A 543 15.53 14.65 23.64
N PRO A 544 16.55 14.40 24.49
CA PRO A 544 17.42 13.24 24.31
C PRO A 544 16.53 12.01 24.14
N ALA A 545 16.94 11.08 23.28
CA ALA A 545 16.34 9.75 23.18
C ALA A 545 16.62 8.96 24.49
N ALA A 546 16.12 9.43 25.62
CA ALA A 546 16.07 8.64 26.84
C ALA A 546 14.95 7.62 26.63
N ASN A 547 15.35 6.36 26.46
CA ASN A 547 14.54 5.12 26.43
C ASN A 547 14.20 4.50 25.07
N LEU A 548 14.83 4.91 23.97
CA LEU A 548 15.11 3.94 22.89
C LEU A 548 16.42 3.25 23.24
N LEU A 549 16.35 2.35 24.22
CA LEU A 549 17.34 1.30 24.39
C LEU A 549 17.30 0.44 23.12
N LEU A 550 18.02 0.89 22.09
CA LEU A 550 18.89 -0.04 21.37
C LEU A 550 19.77 -0.64 22.46
N ASN A 551 19.42 -1.85 22.89
CA ASN A 551 20.39 -2.70 23.57
C ASN A 551 21.47 -2.98 22.52
N ASP A 552 22.49 -2.13 22.48
CA ASP A 552 23.81 -2.52 22.03
C ASP A 552 24.34 -3.52 23.07
N GLN A 553 23.97 -4.79 22.91
CA GLN A 553 24.74 -5.99 23.22
C GLN A 553 24.42 -7.10 22.23
#